data_AF-A0A1Y5EQU6-F1
#
_entry.id   AF-A0A1Y5EQU6-F1
#
_cell.length_a   1.000
_cell.length_b   1.000
_cell.length_c   1.000
_cell.angle_alpha   90.00
_cell.angle_beta   90.00
_cell.angle_gamma   90.00
#
_symmetry.space_group_name_H-M   'P 1'
#
loop_
_entity.id
_entity.type
_entity.pdbx_description
1 polymer ?
#
loop_
_entity_poly.entity_id
_entity_poly.type
_entity_poly.pdbx_seq_one_letter_code
_entity_poly.pdbx_strand_id
1 'polypeptide(L)'
;MSTPSVEMGGDVSKGLIGGKRIAIIFFSVLAVMITWRIYQQLFAWDKGMDSFEPEFQIYWMNLLYAQWIAEFTIAAVLWGYLLKTRDKNVFNITPKEELKRYFTLLAWLFCYVWIVYWAASFFAEQDASWHQVTVRDTDFTPSHIVLFYGTMPCYILAGVGAFLYARTRLPQFAERISIPFVIAVVGPFMILPNVGLNEWGHTFWFMEELFSASLHWGFVVLGWTALALGGLLIQIVLRFIQLTKLDDEVLVTEDMND
;
A
#
# COMPACT_ATOMS: atom_id res chain seq x y z
N MET A 1 -9.11 50.87 20.48
CA MET A 1 -10.13 49.80 20.42
C MET A 1 -9.40 48.49 20.47
N SER A 2 -9.42 47.81 21.61
CA SER A 2 -8.93 46.45 21.75
C SER A 2 -9.84 45.53 20.95
N THR A 3 -9.31 44.86 19.93
CA THR A 3 -9.96 43.71 19.30
C THR A 3 -10.30 42.71 20.40
N PRO A 4 -11.57 42.31 20.56
CA PRO A 4 -11.89 41.24 21.49
C PRO A 4 -11.24 39.98 20.94
N SER A 5 -10.30 39.40 21.71
CA SER A 5 -9.83 38.05 21.50
C SER A 5 -11.04 37.14 21.65
N VAL A 6 -11.68 36.80 20.54
CA VAL A 6 -12.69 35.75 20.50
C VAL A 6 -11.97 34.52 21.03
N GLU A 7 -12.33 34.07 22.23
CA GLU A 7 -11.92 32.77 22.73
C GLU A 7 -12.35 31.76 21.67
N MET A 8 -11.40 31.29 20.86
CA MET A 8 -11.64 30.19 19.94
C MET A 8 -11.91 28.95 20.81
N GLY A 9 -13.19 28.72 21.07
CA GLY A 9 -13.68 27.61 21.86
C GLY A 9 -13.18 26.28 21.29
N GLY A 10 -12.34 25.61 22.09
CA GLY A 10 -11.87 24.25 21.86
C GLY A 10 -10.65 24.14 20.93
N ASP A 11 -9.71 23.29 21.33
CA ASP A 11 -8.56 22.90 20.51
C ASP A 11 -9.02 22.36 19.14
N VAL A 12 -8.78 23.13 18.08
CA VAL A 12 -9.12 22.79 16.68
C VAL A 12 -8.39 21.54 16.17
N SER A 13 -7.31 21.12 16.84
CA SER A 13 -6.59 19.89 16.52
C SER A 13 -7.30 18.62 17.02
N LYS A 14 -8.23 18.76 17.98
CA LYS A 14 -8.89 17.65 18.65
C LYS A 14 -9.74 16.85 17.66
N GLY A 15 -9.28 15.64 17.36
CA GLY A 15 -9.97 14.70 16.46
C GLY A 15 -9.53 14.74 15.00
N LEU A 16 -8.50 15.51 14.63
CA LEU A 16 -7.94 15.55 13.28
C LEU A 16 -7.12 14.29 12.94
N ILE A 17 -6.09 13.99 13.73
CA ILE A 17 -5.12 12.91 13.44
C ILE A 17 -5.70 11.51 13.72
N GLY A 18 -6.66 11.40 14.64
CA GLY A 18 -7.33 10.14 14.94
C GLY A 18 -6.37 9.02 15.39
N GLY A 19 -5.45 9.28 16.33
CA GLY A 19 -4.38 8.35 16.74
C GLY A 19 -4.83 6.92 17.08
N LYS A 20 -6.05 6.73 17.63
CA LYS A 20 -6.63 5.39 17.82
C LYS A 20 -6.73 4.60 16.51
N ARG A 21 -7.11 5.24 15.40
CA ARG A 21 -7.19 4.61 14.07
C ARG A 21 -5.81 4.19 13.58
N ILE A 22 -4.80 5.05 13.74
CA ILE A 22 -3.41 4.74 13.36
C ILE A 22 -2.90 3.54 14.16
N ALA A 23 -3.15 3.51 15.48
CA ALA A 23 -2.78 2.37 16.31
C ALA A 23 -3.48 1.08 15.88
N ILE A 24 -4.79 1.13 15.60
CA ILE A 24 -5.53 -0.02 15.07
C ILE A 24 -4.90 -0.50 13.76
N ILE A 25 -4.66 0.40 12.80
CA ILE A 25 -4.02 0.06 11.53
C ILE A 25 -2.66 -0.62 11.76
N PHE A 26 -1.80 -0.01 12.58
CA PHE A 26 -0.47 -0.52 12.86
C PHE A 26 -0.53 -1.93 13.43
N PHE A 27 -1.30 -2.15 14.50
CA PHE A 27 -1.39 -3.44 15.17
C PHE A 27 -2.14 -4.49 14.35
N SER A 28 -3.14 -4.10 13.55
CA SER A 28 -3.85 -5.03 12.67
C SER A 28 -2.95 -5.55 11.56
N VAL A 29 -2.22 -4.66 10.87
CA VAL A 29 -1.24 -5.09 9.86
C VAL A 29 -0.15 -5.92 10.52
N LEU A 30 0.43 -5.45 11.63
CA LEU A 30 1.48 -6.18 12.35
C LEU A 30 1.02 -7.59 12.75
N ALA A 31 -0.20 -7.73 13.29
CA ALA A 31 -0.75 -9.02 13.68
C ALA A 31 -0.80 -9.99 12.50
N VAL A 32 -1.33 -9.57 11.34
CA VAL A 32 -1.39 -10.42 10.14
C VAL A 32 0.00 -10.84 9.68
N MET A 33 0.94 -9.90 9.61
CA MET A 33 2.31 -10.16 9.14
C MET A 33 3.06 -11.11 10.08
N ILE A 34 2.91 -10.91 11.39
CA ILE A 34 3.50 -11.80 12.40
C ILE A 34 2.84 -13.18 12.38
N THR A 35 1.52 -13.27 12.16
CA THR A 35 0.84 -14.56 12.01
C THR A 35 1.41 -15.34 10.82
N TRP A 36 1.59 -14.72 9.66
CA TRP A 36 2.24 -15.38 8.52
C TRP A 36 3.67 -15.80 8.83
N ARG A 37 4.46 -14.93 9.48
CA ARG A 37 5.84 -15.26 9.85
C ARG A 37 5.92 -16.43 10.83
N ILE A 38 5.04 -16.48 11.82
CA ILE A 38 4.94 -17.60 12.78
C ILE A 38 4.48 -18.86 12.04
N TYR A 39 3.48 -18.76 11.17
CA TYR A 39 3.00 -19.88 10.37
C TYR A 39 4.15 -20.51 9.55
N GLN A 40 4.93 -19.69 8.84
CA GLN A 40 6.13 -20.14 8.13
C GLN A 40 7.16 -20.77 9.08
N GLN A 41 7.39 -20.19 10.26
CA GLN A 41 8.32 -20.76 11.23
C GLN A 41 7.96 -22.18 11.65
N LEU A 42 6.66 -22.44 11.79
CA LEU A 42 6.13 -23.70 12.30
C LEU A 42 6.04 -24.78 11.22
N PHE A 43 5.75 -24.41 9.97
CA PHE A 43 5.36 -25.39 8.95
C PHE A 43 6.27 -25.43 7.71
N ALA A 44 7.15 -24.45 7.49
CA ALA A 44 7.92 -24.40 6.23
C ALA A 44 8.92 -25.55 6.11
N TRP A 45 9.65 -25.85 7.19
CA TRP A 45 10.66 -26.92 7.19
C TRP A 45 10.05 -28.33 7.20
N ASP A 46 8.98 -28.54 7.96
CA ASP A 46 8.43 -29.88 8.17
C ASP A 46 7.30 -30.25 7.19
N LYS A 47 6.66 -29.24 6.58
CA LYS A 47 5.46 -29.41 5.75
C LYS A 47 5.50 -28.62 4.44
N GLY A 48 6.61 -27.93 4.15
CA GLY A 48 6.75 -27.03 3.01
C GLY A 48 7.93 -27.31 2.08
N MET A 49 8.71 -28.36 2.34
CA MET A 49 9.92 -28.68 1.59
C MET A 49 9.65 -29.48 0.31
N ASP A 50 8.67 -30.39 0.34
CA ASP A 50 8.28 -31.21 -0.81
C ASP A 50 6.83 -30.90 -1.20
N SER A 51 6.63 -30.39 -2.42
CA SER A 51 5.30 -29.98 -2.89
C SER A 51 4.39 -31.14 -3.33
N PHE A 52 4.95 -32.34 -3.49
CA PHE A 52 4.23 -33.56 -3.85
C PHE A 52 3.63 -34.27 -2.64
N GLU A 53 4.04 -33.91 -1.41
CA GLU A 53 3.47 -34.49 -0.21
C GLU A 53 2.01 -34.01 0.04
N PRO A 54 1.12 -34.89 0.55
CA PRO A 54 -0.24 -34.50 0.91
C PRO A 54 -0.31 -33.36 1.92
N GLU A 55 0.64 -33.29 2.84
CA GLU A 55 0.74 -32.23 3.84
C GLU A 55 0.93 -30.86 3.19
N PHE A 56 1.69 -30.78 2.09
CA PHE A 56 1.87 -29.53 1.38
C PHE A 56 0.52 -28.96 0.92
N GLN A 57 -0.38 -29.83 0.45
CA GLN A 57 -1.72 -29.43 0.03
C GLN A 57 -2.54 -28.89 1.21
N ILE A 58 -2.42 -29.53 2.37
CA ILE A 58 -3.19 -29.17 3.57
C ILE A 58 -2.75 -27.83 4.16
N TYR A 59 -1.43 -27.59 4.25
CA TYR A 59 -0.88 -26.41 4.92
C TYR A 59 -0.66 -25.25 3.95
N TRP A 60 -0.08 -25.50 2.78
CA TRP A 60 0.35 -24.42 1.88
C TRP A 60 -0.68 -24.11 0.80
N MET A 61 -1.20 -25.12 0.10
CA MET A 61 -2.17 -24.85 -0.99
C MET A 61 -3.51 -24.36 -0.45
N ASN A 62 -3.99 -24.92 0.67
CA ASN A 62 -5.19 -24.37 1.32
C ASN A 62 -4.97 -22.92 1.81
N LEU A 63 -3.77 -22.58 2.30
CA LEU A 63 -3.45 -21.19 2.66
C LEU A 63 -3.53 -20.29 1.43
N LEU A 64 -2.94 -20.70 0.31
CA LEU A 64 -3.03 -19.97 -0.98
C LEU A 64 -4.48 -19.72 -1.38
N TYR A 65 -5.31 -20.76 -1.43
CA TYR A 65 -6.71 -20.64 -1.85
C TYR A 65 -7.54 -19.80 -0.87
N ALA A 66 -7.31 -19.96 0.44
CA ALA A 66 -7.98 -19.15 1.45
C ALA A 66 -7.62 -17.66 1.33
N GLN A 67 -6.34 -17.34 1.06
CA GLN A 67 -5.88 -15.97 0.84
C GLN A 67 -6.58 -15.34 -0.35
N TRP A 68 -6.63 -16.00 -1.51
CA TRP A 68 -7.32 -15.46 -2.69
C TRP A 68 -8.79 -15.17 -2.42
N ILE A 69 -9.52 -16.12 -1.81
CA ILE A 69 -10.94 -15.92 -1.49
C ILE A 69 -11.10 -14.71 -0.56
N ALA A 70 -10.27 -14.61 0.48
CA ALA A 70 -10.31 -13.51 1.42
C ALA A 70 -9.99 -12.17 0.74
N GLU A 71 -8.92 -12.11 -0.06
CA GLU A 71 -8.46 -10.92 -0.75
C GLU A 71 -9.49 -10.39 -1.74
N PHE A 72 -10.04 -11.24 -2.61
CA PHE A 72 -11.09 -10.82 -3.55
C PHE A 72 -12.35 -10.35 -2.83
N THR A 73 -12.73 -11.02 -1.74
CA THR A 73 -13.88 -10.63 -0.92
C THR A 73 -13.64 -9.27 -0.26
N ILE A 74 -12.46 -9.08 0.35
CA ILE A 74 -12.08 -7.82 0.99
C ILE A 74 -12.00 -6.71 -0.04
N ALA A 75 -11.42 -6.95 -1.23
CA ALA A 75 -11.38 -5.99 -2.34
C ALA A 75 -12.79 -5.52 -2.70
N ALA A 76 -13.68 -6.47 -3.01
CA ALA A 76 -15.03 -6.18 -3.44
C ALA A 76 -15.83 -5.41 -2.38
N VAL A 77 -15.75 -5.85 -1.12
CA VAL A 77 -16.44 -5.21 0.00
C VAL A 77 -15.89 -3.82 0.28
N LEU A 78 -14.56 -3.68 0.40
CA LEU A 78 -13.92 -2.43 0.79
C LEU A 78 -14.03 -1.37 -0.32
N TRP A 79 -13.65 -1.73 -1.55
CA TRP A 79 -13.68 -0.81 -2.67
C TRP A 79 -15.12 -0.48 -3.05
N GLY A 80 -16.01 -1.49 -3.04
CA GLY A 80 -17.45 -1.29 -3.23
C GLY A 80 -18.05 -0.37 -2.17
N TYR A 81 -17.66 -0.54 -0.89
CA TYR A 81 -18.06 0.35 0.19
C TYR A 81 -17.58 1.79 -0.05
N LEU A 82 -16.31 1.99 -0.40
CA LEU A 82 -15.76 3.32 -0.68
C LEU A 82 -16.49 4.01 -1.83
N LEU A 83 -16.76 3.29 -2.93
CA LEU A 83 -17.50 3.83 -4.07
C LEU A 83 -18.96 4.15 -3.72
N LYS A 84 -19.63 3.25 -2.98
CA LYS A 84 -21.03 3.41 -2.57
C LYS A 84 -21.22 4.60 -1.62
N THR A 85 -20.28 4.81 -0.71
CA THR A 85 -20.34 5.87 0.31
C THR A 85 -19.67 7.17 -0.14
N ARG A 86 -19.39 7.33 -1.45
CA ARG A 86 -18.75 8.55 -1.97
C ARG A 86 -19.54 9.80 -1.61
N ASP A 87 -18.82 10.89 -1.37
CA ASP A 87 -19.45 12.19 -1.15
C ASP A 87 -19.93 12.76 -2.50
N LYS A 88 -21.25 12.96 -2.64
CA LYS A 88 -21.86 13.49 -3.87
C LYS A 88 -21.68 15.00 -4.01
N ASN A 89 -21.32 15.69 -2.93
CA ASN A 89 -21.12 17.14 -2.90
C ASN A 89 -19.68 17.48 -2.45
N VAL A 90 -18.72 16.68 -2.89
CA VAL A 90 -17.31 16.75 -2.45
C VAL A 90 -16.67 18.13 -2.68
N PHE A 91 -17.11 18.89 -3.69
CA PHE A 91 -16.57 20.22 -4.01
C PHE A 91 -17.07 21.34 -3.09
N ASN A 92 -18.04 21.06 -2.23
CA ASN A 92 -18.65 22.05 -1.34
C ASN A 92 -18.54 21.62 0.13
N ILE A 93 -17.35 21.19 0.53
CA ILE A 93 -17.02 20.84 1.92
C ILE A 93 -16.28 22.01 2.60
N THR A 94 -16.37 22.08 3.93
CA THR A 94 -15.66 23.12 4.70
C THR A 94 -14.16 22.81 4.76
N PRO A 95 -13.27 23.82 4.86
CA PRO A 95 -11.82 23.61 4.99
C PRO A 95 -11.44 22.69 6.16
N LYS A 96 -12.17 22.79 7.29
CA LYS A 96 -11.97 21.93 8.46
C LYS A 96 -12.27 20.45 8.16
N GLU A 97 -13.37 20.17 7.46
CA GLU A 97 -13.72 18.79 7.08
C GLU A 97 -12.75 18.26 6.02
N GLU A 98 -12.32 19.10 5.07
CA GLU A 98 -11.31 18.73 4.10
C GLU A 98 -9.99 18.33 4.78
N LEU A 99 -9.50 19.15 5.71
CA LEU A 99 -8.28 18.87 6.47
C LEU A 99 -8.36 17.53 7.23
N LYS A 100 -9.49 17.27 7.90
CA LYS A 100 -9.74 16.00 8.59
C LYS A 100 -9.75 14.79 7.64
N ARG A 101 -10.30 14.94 6.44
CA ARG A 101 -10.30 13.89 5.41
C ARG A 101 -8.89 13.63 4.88
N TYR A 102 -8.07 14.66 4.74
CA TYR A 102 -6.65 14.48 4.43
C TYR A 102 -5.88 13.74 5.51
N PHE A 103 -6.12 14.01 6.81
CA PHE A 103 -5.52 13.18 7.87
C PHE A 103 -5.98 11.72 7.81
N THR A 104 -7.21 11.47 7.38
CA THR A 104 -7.68 10.10 7.12
C THR A 104 -7.00 9.51 5.88
N LEU A 105 -6.73 10.29 4.84
CA LEU A 105 -5.89 9.86 3.70
C LEU A 105 -4.47 9.53 4.16
N LEU A 106 -3.86 10.32 5.05
CA LEU A 106 -2.55 10.00 5.61
C LEU A 106 -2.57 8.69 6.39
N ALA A 107 -3.66 8.36 7.10
CA ALA A 107 -3.81 7.05 7.73
C ALA A 107 -3.90 5.91 6.71
N TRP A 108 -4.56 6.12 5.57
CA TRP A 108 -4.56 5.18 4.44
C TRP A 108 -3.16 5.00 3.84
N LEU A 109 -2.43 6.09 3.62
CA LEU A 109 -1.06 6.05 3.09
C LEU A 109 -0.09 5.43 4.09
N PHE A 110 -0.29 5.64 5.40
CA PHE A 110 0.45 4.94 6.44
C PHE A 110 0.20 3.43 6.39
N CYS A 111 -1.07 2.99 6.30
CA CYS A 111 -1.40 1.58 6.12
C CYS A 111 -0.70 1.00 4.88
N TYR A 112 -0.78 1.73 3.76
CA TYR A 112 -0.14 1.35 2.50
C TYR A 112 1.37 1.17 2.63
N VAL A 113 2.09 2.21 3.09
CA VAL A 113 3.55 2.17 3.24
C VAL A 113 3.98 1.13 4.27
N TRP A 114 3.19 0.94 5.33
CA TRP A 114 3.47 -0.07 6.34
C TRP A 114 3.40 -1.49 5.75
N ILE A 115 2.42 -1.78 4.89
CA ILE A 115 2.37 -3.07 4.18
C ILE A 115 3.49 -3.18 3.15
N VAL A 116 3.83 -2.09 2.43
CA VAL A 116 4.96 -2.08 1.48
C VAL A 116 6.27 -2.44 2.15
N TYR A 117 6.54 -1.99 3.37
CA TYR A 117 7.71 -2.42 4.14
C TYR A 117 7.76 -3.95 4.31
N TRP A 118 6.64 -4.57 4.69
CA TRP A 118 6.59 -6.02 4.85
C TRP A 118 6.77 -6.75 3.52
N ALA A 119 6.07 -6.30 2.46
CA ALA A 119 6.10 -6.97 1.16
C ALA A 119 7.46 -6.79 0.45
N ALA A 120 7.95 -5.56 0.31
CA ALA A 120 9.10 -5.23 -0.51
C ALA A 120 10.44 -5.29 0.23
N SER A 121 10.45 -5.39 1.56
CA SER A 121 11.68 -5.59 2.34
C SER A 121 11.63 -6.93 3.07
N PHE A 122 10.81 -7.07 4.12
CA PHE A 122 10.90 -8.22 5.01
C PHE A 122 10.66 -9.56 4.31
N PHE A 123 9.52 -9.74 3.64
CA PHE A 123 9.17 -10.99 2.98
C PHE A 123 9.93 -11.20 1.65
N ALA A 124 10.28 -10.11 0.96
CA ALA A 124 11.12 -10.18 -0.24
C ALA A 124 12.54 -10.70 0.08
N GLU A 125 13.18 -10.17 1.12
CA GLU A 125 14.53 -10.65 1.51
C GLU A 125 14.48 -12.01 2.23
N GLN A 126 13.36 -12.32 2.89
CA GLN A 126 13.12 -13.68 3.40
C GLN A 126 13.11 -14.70 2.26
N ASP A 127 12.45 -14.38 1.14
CA ASP A 127 12.38 -15.26 -0.02
C ASP A 127 13.75 -15.48 -0.67
N ALA A 128 14.55 -14.41 -0.80
CA ALA A 128 15.93 -14.52 -1.23
C ALA A 128 16.75 -15.49 -0.36
N SER A 129 16.51 -15.50 0.95
CA SER A 129 17.13 -16.47 1.87
C SER A 129 16.59 -17.89 1.68
N TRP A 130 15.30 -18.05 1.39
CA TRP A 130 14.67 -19.34 1.10
C TRP A 130 15.24 -20.01 -0.16
N HIS A 131 15.57 -19.22 -1.18
CA HIS A 131 16.27 -19.68 -2.37
C HIS A 131 17.68 -20.21 -2.12
N GLN A 132 18.30 -19.88 -0.98
CA GLN A 132 19.63 -20.42 -0.63
C GLN A 132 19.56 -21.78 0.07
N VAL A 133 18.37 -22.21 0.49
CA VAL A 133 18.19 -23.41 1.33
C VAL A 133 17.28 -24.46 0.69
N THR A 134 16.65 -24.15 -0.45
CA THR A 134 15.79 -25.09 -1.18
C THR A 134 16.12 -25.12 -2.67
N VAL A 135 16.05 -26.32 -3.25
CA VAL A 135 15.83 -26.49 -4.69
C VAL A 135 14.33 -26.65 -4.85
N ARG A 136 13.73 -25.86 -5.74
CA ARG A 136 12.29 -25.68 -5.77
C ARG A 136 11.60 -26.72 -6.63
N ASP A 137 10.60 -27.39 -6.05
CA ASP A 137 9.72 -28.32 -6.78
C ASP A 137 8.62 -27.60 -7.58
N THR A 138 8.30 -26.36 -7.20
CA THR A 138 7.22 -25.55 -7.76
C THR A 138 7.45 -24.05 -7.52
N ASP A 139 6.63 -23.23 -8.17
CA ASP A 139 6.58 -21.77 -7.99
C ASP A 139 5.71 -21.36 -6.80
N PHE A 140 5.00 -22.30 -6.19
CA PHE A 140 4.24 -22.09 -4.96
C PHE A 140 5.05 -22.52 -3.74
N THR A 141 6.19 -21.90 -3.47
CA THR A 141 6.97 -22.20 -2.26
C THR A 141 6.31 -21.59 -1.01
N PRO A 142 6.67 -22.04 0.21
CA PRO A 142 6.25 -21.40 1.46
C PRO A 142 6.53 -19.89 1.54
N SER A 143 7.64 -19.43 0.98
CA SER A 143 7.99 -18.01 0.91
C SER A 143 7.13 -17.28 -0.14
N HIS A 144 6.94 -17.87 -1.33
CA HIS A 144 6.15 -17.27 -2.40
C HIS A 144 4.67 -17.12 -2.03
N ILE A 145 4.07 -18.13 -1.39
CA ILE A 145 2.66 -18.11 -0.99
C ILE A 145 2.36 -16.93 -0.06
N VAL A 146 3.28 -16.58 0.83
CA VAL A 146 3.12 -15.42 1.72
C VAL A 146 3.52 -14.12 1.02
N LEU A 147 4.65 -14.09 0.30
CA LEU A 147 5.15 -12.90 -0.37
C LEU A 147 4.21 -12.48 -1.51
N PHE A 148 4.17 -13.25 -2.59
CA PHE A 148 3.52 -12.89 -3.84
C PHE A 148 2.00 -13.04 -3.79
N TYR A 149 1.49 -13.96 -2.98
CA TYR A 149 0.07 -14.29 -2.94
C TYR A 149 -0.61 -13.93 -1.61
N GLY A 150 0.06 -13.19 -0.73
CA GLY A 150 -0.52 -12.63 0.49
C GLY A 150 -0.16 -11.16 0.67
N THR A 151 1.13 -10.86 0.87
CA THR A 151 1.59 -9.49 1.20
C THR A 151 1.51 -8.54 0.00
N MET A 152 1.82 -9.03 -1.20
CA MET A 152 1.70 -8.24 -2.44
C MET A 152 0.24 -7.85 -2.73
N PRO A 153 -0.74 -8.77 -2.74
CA PRO A 153 -2.16 -8.43 -2.80
C PRO A 153 -2.61 -7.45 -1.71
N CYS A 154 -2.11 -7.61 -0.47
CA CYS A 154 -2.44 -6.71 0.63
C CYS A 154 -2.01 -5.25 0.37
N TYR A 155 -0.82 -5.01 -0.18
CA TYR A 155 -0.43 -3.63 -0.49
C TYR A 155 -1.26 -3.08 -1.66
N ILE A 156 -1.62 -3.91 -2.66
CA ILE A 156 -2.53 -3.51 -3.76
C ILE A 156 -3.90 -3.09 -3.20
N LEU A 157 -4.48 -3.92 -2.33
CA LEU A 157 -5.74 -3.66 -1.64
C LEU A 157 -5.75 -2.31 -0.92
N ALA A 158 -4.69 -2.05 -0.14
CA ALA A 158 -4.52 -0.80 0.59
C ALA A 158 -4.28 0.39 -0.35
N GLY A 159 -3.49 0.22 -1.40
CA GLY A 159 -3.16 1.27 -2.37
C GLY A 159 -4.37 1.72 -3.17
N VAL A 160 -5.12 0.78 -3.74
CA VAL A 160 -6.38 1.06 -4.44
C VAL A 160 -7.40 1.64 -3.45
N GLY A 161 -7.46 1.13 -2.21
CA GLY A 161 -8.31 1.69 -1.15
C GLY A 161 -8.00 3.16 -0.85
N ALA A 162 -6.71 3.50 -0.70
CA ALA A 162 -6.25 4.87 -0.48
C ALA A 162 -6.58 5.79 -1.67
N PHE A 163 -6.35 5.31 -2.90
CA PHE A 163 -6.68 6.05 -4.12
C PHE A 163 -8.18 6.30 -4.25
N LEU A 164 -9.01 5.27 -4.07
CA LEU A 164 -10.46 5.39 -4.10
C LEU A 164 -10.96 6.33 -3.01
N TYR A 165 -10.43 6.23 -1.79
CA TYR A 165 -10.75 7.16 -0.71
C TYR A 165 -10.51 8.61 -1.12
N ALA A 166 -9.31 8.93 -1.63
CA ALA A 166 -8.97 10.28 -2.07
C ALA A 166 -9.92 10.79 -3.17
N ARG A 167 -10.13 9.99 -4.22
CA ARG A 167 -11.01 10.32 -5.37
C ARG A 167 -12.46 10.61 -4.99
N THR A 168 -12.93 10.07 -3.86
CA THR A 168 -14.35 10.12 -3.46
C THR A 168 -14.63 11.03 -2.27
N ARG A 169 -13.59 11.57 -1.62
CA ARG A 169 -13.70 12.38 -0.39
C ARG A 169 -12.99 13.72 -0.46
N LEU A 170 -12.03 13.89 -1.37
CA LEU A 170 -11.18 15.08 -1.43
C LEU A 170 -11.38 15.82 -2.78
N PRO A 171 -11.69 17.13 -2.77
CA PRO A 171 -11.97 17.90 -3.98
C PRO A 171 -10.83 17.83 -5.02
N GLN A 172 -9.59 18.08 -4.58
CA GLN A 172 -8.40 18.09 -5.44
C GLN A 172 -8.25 16.78 -6.23
N PHE A 173 -8.42 15.64 -5.57
CA PHE A 173 -8.30 14.34 -6.21
C PHE A 173 -9.58 13.94 -6.95
N ALA A 174 -10.75 14.42 -6.54
CA ALA A 174 -12.00 14.17 -7.27
C ALA A 174 -12.01 14.90 -8.63
N GLU A 175 -11.53 16.15 -8.68
CA GLU A 175 -11.48 16.97 -9.89
C GLU A 175 -10.52 16.38 -10.92
N ARG A 176 -9.29 16.02 -10.50
CA ARG A 176 -8.22 15.59 -11.41
C ARG A 176 -7.53 14.34 -10.91
N ILE A 177 -7.11 13.50 -11.85
CA ILE A 177 -6.36 12.28 -11.52
C ILE A 177 -4.92 12.71 -11.18
N SER A 178 -4.48 12.37 -9.97
CA SER A 178 -3.09 12.57 -9.58
C SER A 178 -2.21 11.50 -10.23
N ILE A 179 -1.37 11.92 -11.17
CA ILE A 179 -0.35 11.07 -11.79
C ILE A 179 0.56 10.39 -10.76
N PRO A 180 1.17 11.10 -9.78
CA PRO A 180 2.01 10.44 -8.79
C PRO A 180 1.23 9.41 -7.96
N PHE A 181 -0.05 9.66 -7.65
CA PHE A 181 -0.87 8.68 -6.94
C PHE A 181 -1.15 7.44 -7.79
N VAL A 182 -1.48 7.62 -9.08
CA VAL A 182 -1.70 6.48 -9.99
C VAL A 182 -0.43 5.66 -10.12
N ILE A 183 0.72 6.29 -10.32
CA ILE A 183 2.00 5.57 -10.40
C ILE A 183 2.26 4.82 -9.10
N ALA A 184 2.07 5.46 -7.94
CA ALA A 184 2.28 4.82 -6.64
C ALA A 184 1.42 3.57 -6.43
N VAL A 185 0.19 3.52 -6.96
CA VAL A 185 -0.74 2.40 -6.76
C VAL A 185 -0.70 1.36 -7.88
N VAL A 186 -0.50 1.79 -9.13
CA VAL A 186 -0.51 0.92 -10.31
C VAL A 186 0.88 0.36 -10.62
N GLY A 187 1.92 1.15 -10.44
CA GLY A 187 3.28 0.70 -10.77
C GLY A 187 3.71 -0.56 -10.01
N PRO A 188 3.24 -0.83 -8.79
CA PRO A 188 3.49 -2.12 -8.17
C PRO A 188 2.83 -3.33 -8.87
N PHE A 189 1.75 -3.18 -9.65
CA PHE A 189 1.27 -4.26 -10.55
C PHE A 189 2.30 -4.62 -11.63
N MET A 190 3.18 -3.68 -11.98
CA MET A 190 4.25 -3.91 -12.94
C MET A 190 5.38 -4.78 -12.37
N ILE A 191 5.30 -5.18 -11.09
CA ILE A 191 6.17 -6.22 -10.55
C ILE A 191 5.70 -7.62 -10.94
N LEU A 192 4.43 -7.83 -11.27
CA LEU A 192 3.91 -9.17 -11.56
C LEU A 192 4.58 -9.81 -12.79
N PRO A 193 4.82 -9.08 -13.90
CA PRO A 193 5.64 -9.59 -14.99
C PRO A 193 7.05 -9.97 -14.55
N ASN A 194 7.65 -9.20 -13.65
CA ASN A 194 8.96 -9.47 -13.10
C ASN A 194 9.00 -10.73 -12.25
N VAL A 195 8.02 -10.92 -11.38
CA VAL A 195 7.89 -12.14 -10.57
C VAL A 195 7.68 -13.33 -11.50
N GLY A 196 6.71 -13.25 -12.42
CA GLY A 196 6.43 -14.35 -13.35
C GLY A 196 7.62 -14.72 -14.24
N LEU A 197 8.35 -13.71 -14.75
CA LEU A 197 9.58 -13.95 -15.50
C LEU A 197 10.68 -14.52 -14.59
N ASN A 198 10.79 -14.08 -13.33
CA ASN A 198 11.77 -14.58 -12.37
C ASN A 198 11.63 -16.09 -12.23
N GLU A 199 10.39 -16.54 -12.08
CA GLU A 199 10.07 -17.97 -11.99
C GLU A 199 10.45 -18.72 -13.27
N TRP A 200 10.09 -18.19 -14.44
CA TRP A 200 10.37 -18.85 -15.71
C TRP A 200 11.87 -18.93 -16.01
N GLY A 201 12.67 -17.91 -15.68
CA GLY A 201 14.11 -18.01 -15.91
C GLY A 201 14.80 -19.02 -15.01
N HIS A 202 14.32 -19.24 -13.79
CA HIS A 202 14.78 -20.33 -12.94
C HIS A 202 14.39 -21.72 -13.47
N THR A 203 13.23 -21.86 -14.13
CA THR A 203 12.82 -23.14 -14.77
C THR A 203 13.55 -23.44 -16.08
N PHE A 204 13.84 -22.42 -16.90
CA PHE A 204 14.36 -22.61 -18.27
C PHE A 204 15.88 -22.44 -18.41
N TRP A 205 16.61 -22.14 -17.33
CA TRP A 205 18.08 -22.09 -17.30
C TRP A 205 18.71 -21.23 -18.41
N PHE A 206 18.09 -20.09 -18.72
CA PHE A 206 18.68 -19.10 -19.63
C PHE A 206 19.91 -18.45 -18.98
N MET A 207 20.96 -18.17 -19.77
CA MET A 207 22.17 -17.48 -19.29
C MET A 207 21.79 -16.18 -18.55
N GLU A 208 22.43 -15.93 -17.41
CA GLU A 208 22.23 -14.75 -16.55
C GLU A 208 22.24 -13.43 -17.34
N GLU A 209 23.02 -13.32 -18.41
CA GLU A 209 23.17 -12.11 -19.22
C GLU A 209 21.88 -11.71 -19.98
N LEU A 210 21.04 -12.67 -20.37
CA LEU A 210 19.77 -12.40 -21.06
C LEU A 210 18.58 -12.37 -20.10
N PHE A 211 18.69 -13.05 -18.96
CA PHE A 211 17.63 -13.20 -17.97
C PHE A 211 17.72 -12.15 -16.86
N SER A 212 18.84 -12.09 -16.14
CA SER A 212 19.03 -11.21 -14.99
C SER A 212 18.93 -9.74 -15.38
N ALA A 213 19.55 -9.33 -16.49
CA ALA A 213 19.58 -7.92 -16.91
C ALA A 213 18.17 -7.37 -17.19
N SER A 214 17.36 -8.05 -18.01
CA SER A 214 15.99 -7.60 -18.31
C SER A 214 15.03 -7.74 -17.14
N LEU A 215 15.23 -8.74 -16.28
CA LEU A 215 14.40 -8.92 -15.10
C LEU A 215 14.62 -7.81 -14.07
N HIS A 216 15.88 -7.45 -13.80
CA HIS A 216 16.20 -6.44 -12.79
C HIS A 216 15.67 -5.05 -13.16
N TRP A 217 15.48 -4.75 -14.46
CA TRP A 217 14.89 -3.48 -14.90
C TRP A 217 13.45 -3.24 -14.41
N GLY A 218 12.63 -4.27 -14.21
CA GLY A 218 11.29 -4.02 -13.66
C GLY A 218 11.27 -3.73 -12.15
N PHE A 219 12.31 -4.11 -11.39
CA PHE A 219 12.47 -3.63 -10.01
C PHE A 219 12.77 -2.13 -9.96
N VAL A 220 13.34 -1.55 -11.02
CA VAL A 220 13.49 -0.10 -11.17
C VAL A 220 12.13 0.60 -11.20
N VAL A 221 11.10 -0.04 -11.78
CA VAL A 221 9.73 0.49 -11.76
C VAL A 221 9.23 0.61 -10.32
N LEU A 222 9.52 -0.35 -9.43
CA LEU A 222 9.21 -0.21 -7.99
C LEU A 222 9.93 0.99 -7.38
N GLY A 223 11.20 1.20 -7.70
CA GLY A 223 11.94 2.41 -7.30
C GLY A 223 11.21 3.69 -7.72
N TRP A 224 10.72 3.74 -8.97
CA TRP A 224 9.96 4.89 -9.49
C TRP A 224 8.61 5.07 -8.81
N THR A 225 7.95 3.99 -8.39
CA THR A 225 6.72 4.09 -7.60
C THR A 225 6.95 4.67 -6.21
N ALA A 226 8.07 4.33 -5.57
CA ALA A 226 8.46 4.91 -4.30
C ALA A 226 8.74 6.42 -4.44
N LEU A 227 9.40 6.85 -5.53
CA LEU A 227 9.58 8.28 -5.81
C LEU A 227 8.27 9.01 -6.09
N ALA A 228 7.29 8.35 -6.73
CA ALA A 228 5.98 8.93 -6.97
C ALA A 228 5.23 9.26 -5.66
N LEU A 229 5.49 8.54 -4.56
CA LEU A 229 4.97 8.90 -3.23
C LEU A 229 5.48 10.27 -2.77
N GLY A 230 6.69 10.67 -3.14
CA GLY A 230 7.20 12.03 -2.88
C GLY A 230 6.39 13.10 -3.61
N GLY A 231 6.04 12.87 -4.88
CA GLY A 231 5.15 13.75 -5.64
C GLY A 231 3.74 13.84 -5.04
N LEU A 232 3.20 12.71 -4.55
CA LEU A 232 1.92 12.69 -3.84
C LEU A 232 1.99 13.45 -2.51
N LEU A 233 3.09 13.30 -1.76
CA LEU A 233 3.30 14.01 -0.51
C LEU A 233 3.32 15.53 -0.74
N ILE A 234 4.01 16.00 -1.77
CA ILE A 234 4.03 17.43 -2.14
C ILE A 234 2.61 17.93 -2.43
N GLN A 235 1.80 17.17 -3.19
CA GLN A 235 0.41 17.54 -3.46
C GLN A 235 -0.43 17.68 -2.19
N ILE A 236 -0.23 16.80 -1.20
CA ILE A 236 -0.93 16.83 0.08
C ILE A 236 -0.45 18.03 0.93
N VAL A 237 0.86 18.25 1.01
CA VAL A 237 1.46 19.34 1.80
C VAL A 237 1.05 20.71 1.25
N LEU A 238 1.07 20.90 -0.08
CA LEU A 238 0.61 22.15 -0.69
C LEU A 238 -0.86 22.43 -0.36
N ARG A 239 -1.70 21.39 -0.33
CA ARG A 239 -3.11 21.56 0.06
C ARG A 239 -3.26 21.86 1.55
N PHE A 240 -2.45 21.26 2.40
CA PHE A 240 -2.41 21.62 3.82
C PHE A 240 -2.07 23.08 4.02
N ILE A 241 -1.02 23.58 3.37
CA ILE A 241 -0.63 24.99 3.44
C ILE A 241 -1.81 25.90 3.05
N GLN A 242 -2.52 25.58 1.96
CA GLN A 242 -3.71 26.34 1.54
C GLN A 242 -4.84 26.30 2.57
N LEU A 243 -5.08 25.14 3.21
CA LEU A 243 -6.17 24.96 4.18
C LEU A 243 -5.87 25.56 5.56
N THR A 244 -4.59 25.74 5.90
CA THR A 244 -4.14 26.30 7.19
C THR A 244 -3.62 27.73 7.07
N LYS A 245 -3.79 28.35 5.90
CA LYS A 245 -3.37 29.73 5.63
C LYS A 245 -3.96 30.69 6.65
N LEU A 246 -3.13 31.58 7.19
CA LEU A 246 -3.56 32.73 7.95
C LEU A 246 -3.83 33.92 7.02
N ASP A 247 -4.73 34.82 7.41
CA ASP A 247 -5.24 35.90 6.56
C ASP A 247 -4.14 36.81 5.98
N ASP A 248 -2.99 36.93 6.66
CA ASP A 248 -1.88 37.82 6.30
C ASP A 248 -0.70 37.12 5.58
N GLU A 249 -0.77 35.82 5.28
CA GLU A 249 0.32 35.09 4.62
C GLU A 249 0.22 35.12 3.08
N VAL A 250 1.35 35.24 2.38
CA VAL A 250 1.42 35.10 0.91
C VAL A 250 1.48 33.61 0.54
N LEU A 251 0.74 33.16 -0.48
CA LEU A 251 0.74 31.75 -0.86
C LEU A 251 2.03 31.41 -1.62
N VAL A 252 2.67 30.29 -1.23
CA VAL A 252 3.87 29.76 -1.94
C VAL A 252 3.60 29.54 -3.44
N THR A 253 2.35 29.30 -3.85
CA THR A 253 1.97 29.10 -5.25
C THR A 253 1.72 30.40 -6.03
N GLU A 254 1.64 31.55 -5.39
CA GLU A 254 1.48 32.85 -6.09
C GLU A 254 2.76 33.23 -6.84
N ASP A 255 3.92 32.81 -6.33
CA ASP A 255 5.26 33.15 -6.86
C ASP A 255 5.81 32.12 -7.89
N MET A 256 5.03 31.08 -8.23
CA MET A 256 5.48 30.01 -9.15
C MET A 256 5.07 30.23 -10.61
N ASN A 257 4.37 31.33 -10.91
CA ASN A 257 3.92 31.68 -12.26
C ASN A 257 4.70 32.87 -12.86
N ASP A 258 5.77 33.31 -12.20
CA ASP A 258 6.73 34.31 -12.70
C ASP A 258 7.99 33.66 -13.30
#